data_AF-D3D706-F1
#
_entry.id   AF-D3D706-F1
#
_cell.length_a   1.000
_cell.length_b   1.000
_cell.length_c   1.000
_cell.angle_alpha   90.00
_cell.angle_beta   90.00
_cell.angle_gamma   90.00
#
_symmetry.space_group_name_H-M   'P 1'
#
loop_
_entity.id
_entity.type
_entity.pdbx_description
1 polymer ?
#
loop_
_entity_poly.entity_id
_entity_poly.type
_entity_poly.pdbx_seq_one_letter_code
_entity_poly.pdbx_strand_id
1 'polypeptide(L)'
;PAFWSVADFRRNPPTTGTYLIKPRLEASSTGIETGDARQILDRLAAHPAASDTSDVFVEQFVPGQIWHLDGYLRHGVVRTVTSSVYVGDCLNFAHGSPLGSAQTPDEPEALALLRRTLPVLGQRDGAFHFELIRTGDGRFLFLETASRVGGAGVAETFELRTGVNLYQVDLAHQLYGDIDEPPTRPSAHWYGWFVFPAHHRAEGTSVDFDPGRYAGRLVSYVHNDRPAARAGEISYAAAATPLSGVVRGSAEGLRDTLAEICAQTAVLELV
;
A
#
# COMPACT_ATOMS: atom_id res chain seq x y z
N PRO A 1 7.19 -13.88 -11.04
CA PRO A 1 7.17 -14.77 -9.85
C PRO A 1 6.46 -16.06 -10.22
N ALA A 2 6.83 -17.18 -9.61
CA ALA A 2 6.06 -18.40 -9.77
C ALA A 2 4.77 -18.36 -8.94
N PHE A 3 3.71 -18.92 -9.49
CA PHE A 3 2.38 -19.01 -8.91
C PHE A 3 1.91 -20.46 -9.02
N TRP A 4 1.19 -20.93 -8.00
CA TRP A 4 0.60 -22.26 -7.99
C TRP A 4 -0.85 -22.22 -7.57
N SER A 5 -1.68 -23.02 -8.24
CA SER A 5 -2.92 -23.46 -7.60
C SER A 5 -2.56 -24.27 -6.35
N VAL A 6 -3.42 -24.27 -5.34
CA VAL A 6 -3.20 -25.08 -4.12
C VAL A 6 -3.05 -26.56 -4.46
N ALA A 7 -3.82 -27.05 -5.44
CA ALA A 7 -3.73 -28.43 -5.88
C ALA A 7 -2.36 -28.76 -6.51
N ASP A 8 -1.79 -27.85 -7.30
CA ASP A 8 -0.46 -28.02 -7.89
C ASP A 8 0.62 -27.97 -6.81
N PHE A 9 0.53 -27.01 -5.88
CA PHE A 9 1.51 -26.88 -4.80
C PHE A 9 1.52 -28.11 -3.88
N ARG A 10 0.36 -28.70 -3.58
CA ARG A 10 0.26 -29.95 -2.80
C ARG A 10 0.86 -31.15 -3.54
N ARG A 11 0.69 -31.24 -4.87
CA ARG A 11 1.20 -32.36 -5.67
C ARG A 11 2.70 -32.30 -5.88
N ASN A 12 3.23 -31.13 -6.16
CA ASN A 12 4.63 -30.95 -6.51
C ASN A 12 5.19 -29.65 -5.89
N PRO A 13 5.31 -29.61 -4.55
CA PRO A 13 5.82 -28.43 -3.87
C PRO A 13 7.29 -28.22 -4.24
N PRO A 14 7.69 -27.00 -4.64
CA PRO A 14 9.09 -26.68 -4.85
C PRO A 14 9.90 -26.83 -3.54
N THR A 15 11.16 -27.25 -3.65
CA THR A 15 11.97 -27.67 -2.49
C THR A 15 12.75 -26.54 -1.82
N THR A 16 12.96 -25.41 -2.49
CA THR A 16 13.79 -24.30 -1.99
C THR A 16 13.15 -22.96 -2.26
N GLY A 17 13.10 -22.08 -1.25
CA GLY A 17 12.58 -20.73 -1.38
C GLY A 17 11.58 -20.40 -0.27
N THR A 18 11.11 -19.16 -0.30
CA THR A 18 10.03 -18.67 0.55
C THR A 18 8.79 -18.49 -0.30
N TYR A 19 7.66 -18.86 0.26
CA TYR A 19 6.35 -18.82 -0.37
C TYR A 19 5.39 -18.09 0.55
N LEU A 20 4.26 -17.69 -0.01
CA LEU A 20 3.16 -17.11 0.75
C LEU A 20 1.85 -17.77 0.33
N ILE A 21 0.97 -17.96 1.31
CA ILE A 21 -0.46 -18.12 1.05
C ILE A 21 -1.12 -16.75 1.14
N LYS A 22 -2.06 -16.47 0.24
CA LYS A 22 -2.87 -15.26 0.30
C LYS A 22 -4.33 -15.56 -0.06
N PRO A 23 -5.30 -14.95 0.63
CA PRO A 23 -6.69 -14.98 0.21
C PRO A 23 -6.89 -14.21 -1.09
N ARG A 24 -7.85 -14.66 -1.91
CA ARG A 24 -8.13 -14.13 -3.25
C ARG A 24 -8.93 -12.84 -3.26
N LEU A 25 -9.75 -12.65 -2.23
CA LEU A 25 -10.73 -11.56 -2.16
C LEU A 25 -10.44 -10.57 -1.02
N GLU A 26 -9.28 -10.68 -0.37
CA GLU A 26 -8.89 -9.82 0.75
C GLU A 26 -7.99 -8.66 0.31
N ALA A 27 -7.80 -7.71 1.22
CA ALA A 27 -6.93 -6.55 1.06
C ALA A 27 -6.14 -6.28 2.36
N SER A 28 -5.28 -5.26 2.37
CA SER A 28 -4.51 -4.83 3.55
C SER A 28 -3.54 -5.90 4.09
N SER A 29 -3.08 -6.80 3.22
CA SER A 29 -2.29 -7.99 3.59
C SER A 29 -2.98 -8.95 4.58
N THR A 30 -4.31 -8.84 4.74
CA THR A 30 -5.09 -9.70 5.62
C THR A 30 -4.97 -11.16 5.20
N GLY A 31 -4.65 -12.04 6.16
CA GLY A 31 -4.54 -13.48 5.94
C GLY A 31 -3.33 -13.92 5.10
N ILE A 32 -2.39 -13.01 4.79
CA ILE A 32 -1.14 -13.40 4.15
C ILE A 32 -0.22 -14.07 5.17
N GLU A 33 0.26 -15.26 4.85
CA GLU A 33 1.23 -15.96 5.69
C GLU A 33 2.41 -16.51 4.87
N THR A 34 3.63 -16.19 5.28
CA THR A 34 4.88 -16.58 4.58
C THR A 34 5.57 -17.77 5.23
N GLY A 35 6.21 -18.65 4.45
CA GLY A 35 6.96 -19.79 4.97
C GLY A 35 7.70 -20.56 3.89
N ASP A 36 8.50 -21.56 4.30
CA ASP A 36 9.00 -22.57 3.38
C ASP A 36 7.86 -23.46 2.86
N ALA A 37 8.17 -24.36 1.92
CA ALA A 37 7.16 -25.21 1.32
C ALA A 37 6.43 -26.10 2.32
N ARG A 38 7.13 -26.60 3.35
CA ARG A 38 6.52 -27.44 4.38
C ARG A 38 5.55 -26.64 5.23
N GLN A 39 5.96 -25.46 5.67
CA GLN A 39 5.13 -24.55 6.45
C GLN A 39 3.87 -24.13 5.67
N ILE A 40 3.99 -23.87 4.36
CA ILE A 40 2.82 -23.60 3.52
C ILE A 40 1.88 -24.82 3.42
N LEU A 41 2.41 -26.03 3.26
CA LEU A 41 1.59 -27.24 3.23
C LEU A 41 0.86 -27.47 4.56
N ASP A 42 1.53 -27.26 5.69
CA ASP A 42 0.95 -27.38 7.03
C ASP A 42 -0.20 -26.37 7.21
N ARG A 43 -0.03 -25.12 6.76
CA ARG A 43 -1.09 -24.10 6.78
C ARG A 43 -2.27 -24.45 5.87
N LEU A 44 -1.98 -24.91 4.65
CA LEU A 44 -3.02 -25.35 3.72
C LEU A 44 -3.81 -26.55 4.26
N ALA A 45 -3.22 -27.39 5.11
CA ALA A 45 -3.91 -28.50 5.77
C ALA A 45 -4.79 -28.02 6.94
N ALA A 46 -4.36 -26.96 7.64
CA ALA A 46 -5.11 -26.35 8.74
C ALA A 46 -6.22 -25.39 8.29
N HIS A 47 -6.22 -24.95 7.01
CA HIS A 47 -7.18 -23.98 6.50
C HIS A 47 -8.63 -24.54 6.59
N PRO A 48 -9.61 -23.78 7.11
CA PRO A 48 -10.98 -24.26 7.32
C PRO A 48 -11.66 -24.81 6.06
N ALA A 49 -11.28 -24.29 4.90
CA ALA A 49 -11.72 -24.74 3.59
C ALA A 49 -10.76 -25.74 2.94
N ALA A 50 -10.13 -26.65 3.70
CA ALA A 50 -9.13 -27.60 3.19
C ALA A 50 -9.59 -28.41 1.95
N SER A 51 -10.91 -28.60 1.80
CA SER A 51 -11.58 -29.22 0.65
C SER A 51 -11.94 -28.27 -0.51
N ASP A 52 -12.12 -26.97 -0.26
CA ASP A 52 -12.38 -25.94 -1.27
C ASP A 52 -11.38 -24.78 -1.08
N THR A 53 -10.25 -24.89 -1.78
CA THR A 53 -9.15 -23.92 -1.68
C THR A 53 -9.20 -22.89 -2.81
N SER A 54 -10.38 -22.69 -3.39
CA SER A 54 -10.61 -21.71 -4.46
C SER A 54 -10.56 -20.25 -3.98
N ASP A 55 -10.48 -20.06 -2.66
CA ASP A 55 -10.42 -18.79 -1.95
C ASP A 55 -8.99 -18.33 -1.64
N VAL A 56 -7.98 -19.19 -1.82
CA VAL A 56 -6.58 -18.87 -1.54
C VAL A 56 -5.65 -19.27 -2.69
N PHE A 57 -4.46 -18.66 -2.72
CA PHE A 57 -3.40 -19.00 -3.67
C PHE A 57 -2.05 -19.10 -3.00
N VAL A 58 -1.13 -19.82 -3.66
CA VAL A 58 0.27 -19.89 -3.26
C VAL A 58 1.13 -19.17 -4.29
N GLU A 59 1.97 -18.26 -3.81
CA GLU A 59 2.93 -17.53 -4.63
C GLU A 59 4.33 -17.62 -4.06
N GLN A 60 5.33 -17.47 -4.93
CA GLN A 60 6.70 -17.26 -4.49
C GLN A 60 6.79 -15.90 -3.80
N PHE A 61 7.36 -15.86 -2.59
CA PHE A 61 7.72 -14.61 -1.95
C PHE A 61 8.89 -13.98 -2.70
N VAL A 62 8.73 -12.72 -3.13
CA VAL A 62 9.76 -11.98 -3.85
C VAL A 62 10.29 -10.86 -2.95
N PRO A 63 11.56 -10.91 -2.51
CA PRO A 63 12.15 -9.81 -1.78
C PRO A 63 12.41 -8.62 -2.71
N GLY A 64 12.10 -7.42 -2.23
CA GLY A 64 12.33 -6.20 -2.98
C GLY A 64 11.65 -5.00 -2.34
N GLN A 65 11.92 -3.82 -2.88
CA GLN A 65 11.26 -2.60 -2.46
C GLN A 65 9.89 -2.51 -3.12
N ILE A 66 8.85 -2.26 -2.32
CA ILE A 66 7.49 -2.11 -2.85
C ILE A 66 7.29 -0.68 -3.31
N TRP A 67 6.88 -0.54 -4.57
CA TRP A 67 6.48 0.70 -5.22
C TRP A 67 4.98 0.68 -5.43
N HIS A 68 4.36 1.85 -5.42
CA HIS A 68 2.99 1.99 -5.88
C HIS A 68 2.85 3.22 -6.79
N LEU A 69 2.03 3.04 -7.82
CA LEU A 69 1.72 4.03 -8.83
C LEU A 69 0.23 4.33 -8.70
N ASP A 70 -0.10 5.59 -8.45
CA ASP A 70 -1.47 6.06 -8.28
C ASP A 70 -1.79 7.08 -9.36
N GLY A 71 -3.03 7.07 -9.82
CA GLY A 71 -3.46 7.96 -10.89
C GLY A 71 -4.85 7.63 -11.36
N TYR A 72 -5.19 8.09 -12.56
CA TYR A 72 -6.45 7.75 -13.21
C TYR A 72 -6.29 7.52 -14.71
N LEU A 73 -7.20 6.70 -15.26
CA LEU A 73 -7.37 6.50 -16.68
C LEU A 73 -8.57 7.27 -17.19
N ARG A 74 -8.50 7.62 -18.47
CA ARG A 74 -9.66 8.03 -19.26
C ARG A 74 -9.56 7.42 -20.65
N HIS A 75 -10.59 6.68 -21.05
CA HIS A 75 -10.70 5.98 -22.32
C HIS A 75 -9.54 5.01 -22.59
N GLY A 76 -9.06 4.32 -21.56
CA GLY A 76 -7.95 3.37 -21.61
C GLY A 76 -6.56 4.01 -21.63
N VAL A 77 -6.46 5.33 -21.42
CA VAL A 77 -5.20 6.07 -21.40
C VAL A 77 -4.93 6.60 -20.00
N VAL A 78 -3.76 6.29 -19.45
CA VAL A 78 -3.27 6.87 -18.18
C VAL A 78 -3.05 8.38 -18.37
N ARG A 79 -3.77 9.21 -17.62
CA ARG A 79 -3.76 10.68 -17.76
C ARG A 79 -2.79 11.37 -16.81
N THR A 80 -2.81 10.97 -15.56
CA THR A 80 -1.88 11.47 -14.53
C THR A 80 -1.48 10.31 -13.65
N VAL A 81 -0.22 10.28 -13.24
CA VAL A 81 0.35 9.24 -12.38
C VAL A 81 1.38 9.85 -11.45
N THR A 82 1.49 9.34 -10.24
CA THR A 82 2.61 9.59 -9.33
C THR A 82 3.20 8.26 -8.88
N SER A 83 4.52 8.13 -8.94
CA SER A 83 5.24 7.00 -8.38
C SER A 83 5.61 7.26 -6.91
N SER A 84 5.48 6.23 -6.07
CA SER A 84 5.83 6.28 -4.66
C SER A 84 6.45 4.96 -4.20
N VAL A 85 7.14 5.01 -3.07
CA VAL A 85 7.86 3.88 -2.46
C VAL A 85 7.48 3.78 -0.99
N TYR A 86 7.11 2.58 -0.56
CA TYR A 86 6.85 2.36 0.86
C TYR A 86 8.13 2.45 1.70
N VAL A 87 7.98 3.03 2.89
CA VAL A 87 8.96 3.07 3.97
C VAL A 87 8.44 2.17 5.08
N GLY A 88 9.08 1.00 5.25
CA GLY A 88 8.48 -0.16 5.91
C GLY A 88 7.82 -1.08 4.88
N ASP A 89 6.99 -2.00 5.34
CA ASP A 89 6.25 -2.92 4.48
C ASP A 89 4.85 -3.20 5.04
N CYS A 90 3.88 -3.40 4.13
CA CYS A 90 2.48 -3.58 4.47
C CYS A 90 2.23 -4.84 5.33
N LEU A 91 3.06 -5.88 5.18
CA LEU A 91 2.96 -7.10 5.99
C LEU A 91 3.33 -6.81 7.46
N ASN A 92 4.43 -6.09 7.70
CA ASN A 92 4.81 -5.65 9.04
C ASN A 92 3.80 -4.65 9.62
N PHE A 93 3.15 -3.83 8.79
CA PHE A 93 2.01 -3.01 9.24
C PHE A 93 0.83 -3.86 9.71
N ALA A 94 0.50 -4.92 8.97
CA ALA A 94 -0.48 -5.91 9.39
C ALA A 94 -0.08 -6.61 10.70
N HIS A 95 1.19 -6.58 11.09
CA HIS A 95 1.73 -7.05 12.37
C HIS A 95 2.01 -5.95 13.41
N GLY A 96 1.57 -4.71 13.18
CA GLY A 96 1.60 -3.63 14.19
C GLY A 96 2.77 -2.63 14.05
N SER A 97 3.59 -2.73 13.02
CA SER A 97 4.63 -1.74 12.72
C SER A 97 4.04 -0.49 12.03
N PRO A 98 4.61 0.71 12.21
CA PRO A 98 4.22 1.87 11.40
C PRO A 98 4.58 1.68 9.92
N LEU A 99 3.86 2.39 9.06
CA LEU A 99 4.09 2.40 7.62
C LEU A 99 4.18 3.84 7.13
N GLY A 100 5.03 4.08 6.13
CA GLY A 100 5.00 5.32 5.37
C GLY A 100 5.12 5.08 3.88
N SER A 101 4.93 6.13 3.10
CA SER A 101 5.19 6.15 1.67
C SER A 101 5.75 7.50 1.24
N ALA A 102 6.80 7.48 0.43
CA ALA A 102 7.42 8.65 -0.17
C ALA A 102 7.20 8.66 -1.68
N GLN A 103 6.69 9.77 -2.22
CA GLN A 103 6.71 9.97 -3.66
C GLN A 103 8.17 10.02 -4.18
N THR A 104 8.37 9.50 -5.39
CA THR A 104 9.67 9.38 -6.06
C THR A 104 9.52 9.71 -7.54
N PRO A 105 10.60 10.12 -8.24
CA PRO A 105 10.60 10.22 -9.69
C PRO A 105 10.16 8.91 -10.35
N ASP A 106 9.43 9.06 -11.45
CA ASP A 106 8.97 7.92 -12.24
C ASP A 106 10.15 7.16 -12.86
N GLU A 107 10.07 5.84 -12.86
CA GLU A 107 10.97 4.99 -13.65
C GLU A 107 10.24 4.48 -14.91
N PRO A 108 10.85 4.61 -16.12
CA PRO A 108 10.22 4.20 -17.37
C PRO A 108 9.73 2.75 -17.37
N GLU A 109 10.46 1.83 -16.74
CA GLU A 109 10.16 0.41 -16.63
C GLU A 109 8.89 0.16 -15.79
N ALA A 110 8.73 0.88 -14.68
CA ALA A 110 7.55 0.82 -13.83
C ALA A 110 6.30 1.33 -14.58
N LEU A 111 6.41 2.48 -15.24
CA LEU A 111 5.35 3.05 -16.08
C LEU A 111 4.99 2.14 -17.26
N ALA A 112 5.99 1.50 -17.88
CA ALA A 112 5.76 0.58 -18.98
C ALA A 112 5.03 -0.68 -18.52
N LEU A 113 5.31 -1.18 -17.31
CA LEU A 113 4.58 -2.31 -16.73
C LEU A 113 3.13 -1.93 -16.44
N LEU A 114 2.86 -0.79 -15.80
CA LEU A 114 1.50 -0.24 -15.61
C LEU A 114 0.71 -0.19 -16.93
N ARG A 115 1.29 0.44 -17.96
CA ARG A 115 0.65 0.65 -19.27
C ARG A 115 0.37 -0.65 -20.04
N ARG A 116 1.13 -1.71 -19.79
CA ARG A 116 0.85 -3.03 -20.37
C ARG A 116 -0.19 -3.82 -19.57
N THR A 117 -0.19 -3.67 -18.24
CA THR A 117 -1.04 -4.48 -17.35
C THR A 117 -2.49 -4.00 -17.35
N LEU A 118 -2.75 -2.71 -17.15
CA LEU A 118 -4.12 -2.22 -16.99
C LEU A 118 -5.05 -2.50 -18.20
N PRO A 119 -4.60 -2.35 -19.47
CA PRO A 119 -5.44 -2.69 -20.61
C PRO A 119 -5.79 -4.18 -20.68
N VAL A 120 -4.88 -5.07 -20.27
CA VAL A 120 -5.11 -6.52 -20.25
C VAL A 120 -6.15 -6.89 -19.18
N LEU A 121 -6.16 -6.18 -18.05
CA LEU A 121 -7.16 -6.34 -16.99
C LEU A 121 -8.49 -5.64 -17.31
N GLY A 122 -8.56 -4.90 -18.41
CA GLY A 122 -9.79 -4.28 -18.91
C GLY A 122 -10.19 -2.98 -18.22
N GLN A 123 -9.34 -2.39 -17.36
CA GLN A 123 -9.63 -1.09 -16.76
C GLN A 123 -9.49 0.01 -17.82
N ARG A 124 -10.53 0.83 -17.97
CA ARG A 124 -10.58 1.90 -18.99
C ARG A 124 -10.64 3.30 -18.39
N ASP A 125 -11.26 3.45 -17.24
CA ASP A 125 -11.61 4.75 -16.67
C ASP A 125 -11.48 4.69 -15.14
N GLY A 126 -11.47 5.86 -14.50
CA GLY A 126 -11.36 5.99 -13.04
C GLY A 126 -9.94 5.84 -12.50
N ALA A 127 -9.82 5.94 -11.18
CA ALA A 127 -8.58 5.86 -10.45
C ALA A 127 -8.03 4.42 -10.40
N PHE A 128 -6.72 4.32 -10.27
CA PHE A 128 -6.02 3.07 -10.03
C PHE A 128 -5.03 3.23 -8.89
N HIS A 129 -4.84 2.14 -8.16
CA HIS A 129 -3.74 1.92 -7.25
C HIS A 129 -2.99 0.67 -7.72
N PHE A 130 -1.75 0.83 -8.15
CA PHE A 130 -0.98 -0.22 -8.84
C PHE A 130 0.34 -0.46 -8.14
N GLU A 131 0.53 -1.64 -7.56
CA GLU A 131 1.71 -1.99 -6.79
C GLU A 131 2.70 -2.86 -7.58
N LEU A 132 3.98 -2.64 -7.31
CA LEU A 132 5.12 -3.27 -7.94
C LEU A 132 6.16 -3.67 -6.90
N ILE A 133 6.93 -4.71 -7.17
CA ILE A 133 8.15 -5.02 -6.44
C ILE A 133 9.35 -4.70 -7.32
N ARG A 134 10.24 -3.83 -6.84
CA ARG A 134 11.57 -3.64 -7.41
C ARG A 134 12.56 -4.60 -6.75
N THR A 135 13.01 -5.60 -7.51
CA THR A 135 13.94 -6.62 -7.03
C THR A 135 15.36 -6.06 -6.86
N GLY A 136 16.22 -6.79 -6.14
CA GLY A 136 17.62 -6.38 -5.90
C GLY A 136 18.48 -6.24 -7.16
N ASP A 137 18.06 -6.83 -8.28
CA ASP A 137 18.67 -6.67 -9.61
C ASP A 137 18.01 -5.53 -10.45
N GLY A 138 17.12 -4.75 -9.84
CA GLY A 138 16.51 -3.56 -10.44
C GLY A 138 15.27 -3.81 -11.30
N ARG A 139 14.82 -5.07 -11.46
CA ARG A 139 13.61 -5.37 -12.25
C ARG A 139 12.34 -5.01 -11.49
N PHE A 140 11.33 -4.53 -12.21
CA PHE A 140 9.98 -4.35 -11.69
C PHE A 140 9.11 -5.57 -11.99
N LEU A 141 8.47 -6.10 -10.96
CA LEU A 141 7.52 -7.20 -11.02
C LEU A 141 6.16 -6.69 -10.55
N PHE A 142 5.09 -7.09 -11.25
CA PHE A 142 3.73 -6.77 -10.85
C PHE A 142 3.41 -7.47 -9.52
N LEU A 143 2.86 -6.70 -8.58
CA LEU A 143 2.39 -7.21 -7.28
C LEU A 143 0.87 -7.32 -7.26
N GLU A 144 0.19 -6.18 -7.28
CA GLU A 144 -1.27 -6.11 -7.28
C GLU A 144 -1.78 -4.82 -7.94
N THR A 145 -3.07 -4.77 -8.26
CA THR A 145 -3.73 -3.53 -8.68
C THR A 145 -5.18 -3.52 -8.22
N ALA A 146 -5.71 -2.33 -7.99
CA ALA A 146 -7.12 -2.12 -7.71
C ALA A 146 -7.64 -0.90 -8.47
N SER A 147 -8.87 -1.00 -8.99
CA SER A 147 -9.58 0.09 -9.67
C SER A 147 -10.24 1.03 -8.66
N ARG A 148 -9.42 1.65 -7.80
CA ARG A 148 -9.82 2.60 -6.76
C ARG A 148 -8.68 3.55 -6.42
N VAL A 149 -9.00 4.59 -5.68
CA VAL A 149 -8.01 5.42 -4.97
C VAL A 149 -7.25 4.59 -3.91
N GLY A 150 -5.94 4.80 -3.80
CA GLY A 150 -5.10 4.21 -2.77
C GLY A 150 -5.51 4.63 -1.34
N GLY A 151 -5.18 3.79 -0.35
CA GLY A 151 -5.52 4.04 1.06
C GLY A 151 -4.61 5.08 1.74
N ALA A 152 -4.78 5.25 3.05
CA ALA A 152 -3.96 6.16 3.87
C ALA A 152 -3.92 7.59 3.29
N GLY A 153 -2.73 8.19 3.18
CA GLY A 153 -2.51 9.53 2.63
C GLY A 153 -2.31 9.58 1.13
N VAL A 154 -2.59 8.51 0.37
CA VAL A 154 -2.35 8.50 -1.09
C VAL A 154 -3.13 9.60 -1.80
N ALA A 155 -4.44 9.72 -1.54
CA ALA A 155 -5.28 10.73 -2.18
C ALA A 155 -4.81 12.16 -1.89
N GLU A 156 -4.49 12.45 -0.62
CA GLU A 156 -4.02 13.77 -0.18
C GLU A 156 -2.67 14.12 -0.79
N THR A 157 -1.70 13.19 -0.74
CA THR A 157 -0.37 13.41 -1.32
C THR A 157 -0.41 13.52 -2.84
N PHE A 158 -1.29 12.79 -3.52
CA PHE A 158 -1.52 12.91 -4.96
C PHE A 158 -2.10 14.28 -5.32
N GLU A 159 -3.11 14.76 -4.58
CA GLU A 159 -3.71 16.08 -4.80
C GLU A 159 -2.71 17.20 -4.52
N LEU A 160 -1.94 17.12 -3.43
CA LEU A 160 -0.87 18.07 -3.13
C LEU A 160 0.22 18.10 -4.21
N ARG A 161 0.53 16.95 -4.81
CA ARG A 161 1.56 16.83 -5.86
C ARG A 161 1.09 17.34 -7.21
N THR A 162 -0.17 17.07 -7.57
CA THR A 162 -0.67 17.22 -8.95
C THR A 162 -1.78 18.25 -9.10
N GLY A 163 -2.39 18.72 -8.01
CA GLY A 163 -3.61 19.53 -8.00
C GLY A 163 -4.89 18.78 -8.35
N VAL A 164 -4.83 17.45 -8.56
CA VAL A 164 -5.99 16.63 -8.95
C VAL A 164 -6.50 15.84 -7.75
N ASN A 165 -7.79 15.95 -7.46
CA ASN A 165 -8.44 15.14 -6.43
C ASN A 165 -8.97 13.82 -7.03
N LEU A 166 -8.38 12.68 -6.65
CA LEU A 166 -8.76 11.38 -7.20
C LEU A 166 -10.17 10.93 -6.81
N TYR A 167 -10.69 11.34 -5.64
CA TYR A 167 -12.07 11.03 -5.26
C TYR A 167 -13.09 11.78 -6.12
N GLN A 168 -12.80 13.01 -6.53
CA GLN A 168 -13.65 13.75 -7.46
C GLN A 168 -13.64 13.10 -8.84
N VAL A 169 -12.48 12.63 -9.31
CA VAL A 169 -12.34 11.85 -10.55
C VAL A 169 -13.21 10.60 -10.51
N ASP A 170 -13.09 9.78 -9.46
CA ASP A 170 -13.88 8.56 -9.32
C ASP A 170 -15.38 8.84 -9.17
N LEU A 171 -15.75 9.84 -8.37
CA LEU A 171 -17.15 10.21 -8.19
C LEU A 171 -17.78 10.71 -9.50
N ALA A 172 -17.06 11.54 -10.26
CA ALA A 172 -17.53 12.00 -11.57
C ALA A 172 -17.74 10.83 -12.53
N HIS A 173 -16.78 9.90 -12.61
CA HIS A 173 -16.92 8.69 -13.42
C HIS A 173 -18.15 7.87 -13.04
N GLN A 174 -18.35 7.62 -11.74
CA GLN A 174 -19.46 6.79 -11.26
C GLN A 174 -20.82 7.43 -11.52
N LEU A 175 -20.92 8.77 -11.43
CA LEU A 175 -22.17 9.49 -11.64
C LEU A 175 -22.50 9.71 -13.12
N TYR A 176 -21.50 9.96 -13.96
CA TYR A 176 -21.71 10.45 -15.33
C TYR A 176 -21.21 9.48 -16.41
N GLY A 177 -20.46 8.44 -16.05
CA GLY A 177 -19.85 7.49 -16.98
C GLY A 177 -18.62 8.03 -17.72
N ASP A 178 -18.29 9.31 -17.55
CA ASP A 178 -17.11 9.98 -18.11
C ASP A 178 -16.57 10.99 -17.08
N ILE A 179 -15.33 11.42 -17.27
CA ILE A 179 -14.62 12.36 -16.42
C ILE A 179 -14.10 13.51 -17.29
N ASP A 180 -14.42 14.74 -16.93
CA ASP A 180 -13.69 15.90 -17.48
C ASP A 180 -12.26 15.88 -16.96
N GLU A 181 -11.27 16.02 -17.84
CA GLU A 181 -9.85 15.97 -17.46
C GLU A 181 -9.51 17.17 -16.55
N PRO A 182 -9.26 16.95 -15.23
CA PRO A 182 -8.98 18.04 -14.31
C PRO A 182 -7.64 18.68 -14.64
N PRO A 183 -7.50 20.02 -14.48
CA PRO A 183 -6.24 20.70 -14.74
C PRO A 183 -5.16 20.22 -13.75
N THR A 184 -4.01 19.83 -14.26
CA THR A 184 -2.85 19.50 -13.43
C THR A 184 -2.06 20.74 -13.05
N ARG A 185 -1.62 20.80 -11.80
CA ARG A 185 -0.81 21.86 -11.21
C ARG A 185 0.33 21.21 -10.41
N PRO A 186 1.43 20.79 -11.07
CA PRO A 186 2.52 20.12 -10.39
C PRO A 186 3.16 21.01 -9.32
N SER A 187 3.33 20.48 -8.12
CA SER A 187 4.06 21.15 -7.05
C SER A 187 5.58 21.10 -7.30
N ALA A 188 6.32 22.07 -6.76
CA ALA A 188 7.79 21.97 -6.68
C ALA A 188 8.23 20.98 -5.58
N HIS A 189 7.35 20.71 -4.61
CA HIS A 189 7.59 19.76 -3.54
C HIS A 189 7.11 18.36 -3.92
N TRP A 190 7.75 17.39 -3.28
CA TRP A 190 7.29 16.02 -3.20
C TRP A 190 6.60 15.81 -1.86
N TYR A 191 5.70 14.85 -1.80
CA TYR A 191 4.94 14.53 -0.60
C TYR A 191 5.09 13.07 -0.21
N GLY A 192 4.87 12.80 1.07
CA GLY A 192 4.80 11.45 1.59
C GLY A 192 3.83 11.41 2.76
N TRP A 193 3.41 10.21 3.15
CA TRP A 193 2.50 10.00 4.28
C TRP A 193 3.05 8.96 5.24
N PHE A 194 2.60 9.01 6.49
CA PHE A 194 2.88 8.01 7.52
C PHE A 194 1.61 7.65 8.29
N VAL A 195 1.59 6.44 8.83
CA VAL A 195 0.47 5.90 9.61
C VAL A 195 0.96 4.89 10.63
N PHE A 196 0.44 5.01 11.86
CA PHE A 196 0.71 4.12 12.97
C PHE A 196 -0.52 3.25 13.21
N PRO A 197 -0.38 1.91 13.31
CA PRO A 197 -1.53 1.02 13.42
C PRO A 197 -2.16 1.04 14.81
N ALA A 198 -3.47 0.85 14.87
CA ALA A 198 -4.23 0.65 16.11
C ALA A 198 -4.52 -0.84 16.41
N HIS A 199 -4.56 -1.69 15.38
CA HIS A 199 -5.18 -3.03 15.41
C HIS A 199 -4.44 -4.12 16.19
N HIS A 200 -3.24 -3.84 16.70
CA HIS A 200 -2.49 -4.72 17.60
C HIS A 200 -2.19 -4.09 18.96
N ARG A 201 -2.76 -2.91 19.23
CA ARG A 201 -2.46 -2.18 20.45
C ARG A 201 -3.48 -2.48 21.53
N ALA A 202 -3.00 -2.61 22.76
CA ALA A 202 -3.87 -2.68 23.94
C ALA A 202 -4.68 -1.38 24.07
N GLU A 203 -5.89 -1.49 24.62
CA GLU A 203 -6.63 -0.32 25.07
C GLU A 203 -5.77 0.50 26.02
N GLY A 204 -5.72 1.82 25.81
CA GLY A 204 -4.86 2.70 26.61
C GLY A 204 -3.40 2.71 26.16
N THR A 205 -3.10 2.68 24.87
CA THR A 205 -1.76 3.03 24.36
C THR A 205 -1.80 4.39 23.67
N SER A 206 -0.78 5.22 23.89
CA SER A 206 -0.62 6.51 23.22
C SER A 206 0.61 6.51 22.31
N VAL A 207 0.68 7.50 21.42
CA VAL A 207 1.81 7.70 20.52
C VAL A 207 2.51 8.99 20.93
N ASP A 208 3.77 8.92 21.34
CA ASP A 208 4.56 10.11 21.66
C ASP A 208 5.14 10.70 20.37
N PHE A 209 4.51 11.77 19.88
CA PHE A 209 4.87 12.46 18.65
C PHE A 209 5.03 13.96 18.89
N ASP A 210 6.25 14.46 18.68
CA ASP A 210 6.57 15.88 18.68
C ASP A 210 6.53 16.44 17.25
N PRO A 211 5.45 17.15 16.85
CA PRO A 211 5.39 17.76 15.51
C PRO A 211 6.42 18.88 15.31
N GLY A 212 6.91 19.50 16.39
CA GLY A 212 7.91 20.57 16.34
C GLY A 212 9.24 20.12 15.75
N ARG A 213 9.62 18.85 15.97
CA ARG A 213 10.80 18.22 15.36
C ARG A 213 10.77 18.20 13.82
N TYR A 214 9.57 18.22 13.25
CA TYR A 214 9.34 18.15 11.80
C TYR A 214 8.87 19.48 11.22
N ALA A 215 9.05 20.60 11.94
CA ALA A 215 8.68 21.92 11.46
C ALA A 215 9.26 22.20 10.05
N GLY A 216 8.41 22.67 9.14
CA GLY A 216 8.74 22.93 7.74
C GLY A 216 8.64 21.70 6.82
N ARG A 217 8.79 20.48 7.36
CA ARG A 217 8.60 19.20 6.65
C ARG A 217 7.20 18.61 6.85
N LEU A 218 6.60 18.76 8.03
CA LEU A 218 5.24 18.30 8.32
C LEU A 218 4.21 19.23 7.69
N VAL A 219 3.27 18.67 6.93
CA VAL A 219 2.19 19.39 6.24
C VAL A 219 0.90 19.33 7.05
N SER A 220 0.51 18.13 7.45
CA SER A 220 -0.70 17.84 8.21
C SER A 220 -0.46 16.59 9.06
N TYR A 221 -1.19 16.46 10.17
CA TYR A 221 -1.21 15.23 10.96
C TYR A 221 -2.51 15.12 11.75
N VAL A 222 -2.87 13.90 12.09
CA VAL A 222 -3.95 13.54 12.99
C VAL A 222 -3.36 12.69 14.11
N HIS A 223 -3.61 13.12 15.35
CA HIS A 223 -3.23 12.39 16.56
C HIS A 223 -4.50 12.10 17.36
N ASN A 224 -4.84 10.82 17.50
CA ASN A 224 -6.03 10.38 18.23
C ASN A 224 -5.64 9.67 19.52
N ASP A 225 -6.08 10.22 20.66
CA ASP A 225 -5.98 9.54 21.96
C ASP A 225 -6.90 8.31 22.04
N ARG A 226 -7.99 8.31 21.25
CA ARG A 226 -8.97 7.22 21.15
C ARG A 226 -9.32 6.94 19.69
N PRO A 227 -8.51 6.15 18.98
CA PRO A 227 -8.77 5.80 17.59
C PRO A 227 -10.09 5.03 17.46
N ALA A 228 -10.89 5.36 16.44
CA ALA A 228 -12.11 4.63 16.09
C ALA A 228 -11.82 3.31 15.37
N ALA A 229 -10.83 2.56 15.88
CA ALA A 229 -10.45 1.26 15.37
C ALA A 229 -11.45 0.19 15.82
N ARG A 230 -11.74 -0.75 14.93
CA ARG A 230 -12.41 -1.99 15.31
C ARG A 230 -11.35 -3.00 15.74
N ALA A 231 -11.60 -3.69 16.85
CA ALA A 231 -10.64 -4.65 17.40
C ALA A 231 -10.27 -5.71 16.34
N GLY A 232 -8.96 -5.88 16.09
CA GLY A 232 -8.42 -6.83 15.13
C GLY A 232 -8.57 -6.46 13.65
N GLU A 233 -9.20 -5.32 13.30
CA GLU A 233 -9.36 -4.88 11.91
C GLU A 233 -8.23 -3.93 11.50
N ILE A 234 -7.46 -4.31 10.47
CA ILE A 234 -6.40 -3.46 9.92
C ILE A 234 -7.04 -2.23 9.26
N SER A 235 -6.66 -1.04 9.73
CA SER A 235 -7.15 0.22 9.14
C SER A 235 -6.03 1.24 8.95
N TYR A 236 -6.15 1.97 7.84
CA TYR A 236 -5.28 3.09 7.47
C TYR A 236 -6.01 4.44 7.59
N ALA A 237 -7.30 4.42 7.97
CA ALA A 237 -8.10 5.64 8.03
C ALA A 237 -7.62 6.51 9.19
N ALA A 238 -7.43 7.81 8.92
CA ALA A 238 -6.89 8.74 9.91
C ALA A 238 -7.64 8.71 11.26
N ALA A 239 -8.97 8.56 11.24
CA ALA A 239 -9.80 8.45 12.45
C ALA A 239 -9.65 7.12 13.21
N ALA A 240 -9.21 6.05 12.54
CA ALA A 240 -9.04 4.72 13.11
C ALA A 240 -7.59 4.42 13.52
N THR A 241 -6.69 5.39 13.39
CA THR A 241 -5.25 5.24 13.69
C THR A 241 -4.83 6.22 14.77
N PRO A 242 -3.95 5.86 15.73
CA PRO A 242 -3.48 6.80 16.76
C PRO A 242 -2.67 7.95 16.19
N LEU A 243 -1.93 7.73 15.10
CA LEU A 243 -1.16 8.78 14.46
C LEU A 243 -1.11 8.54 12.96
N SER A 244 -1.38 9.58 12.17
CA SER A 244 -1.12 9.61 10.74
C SER A 244 -0.81 11.04 10.30
N GLY A 245 -0.20 11.21 9.13
CA GLY A 245 0.05 12.55 8.61
C GLY A 245 0.75 12.58 7.27
N VAL A 246 0.97 13.80 6.78
CA VAL A 246 1.62 14.10 5.51
C VAL A 246 2.87 14.95 5.75
N VAL A 247 3.93 14.61 5.05
CA VAL A 247 5.18 15.36 4.99
C VAL A 247 5.44 15.85 3.56
N ARG A 248 6.29 16.87 3.44
CA ARG A 248 6.81 17.40 2.17
C ARG A 248 8.33 17.50 2.20
N GLY A 249 8.95 17.46 1.04
CA GLY A 249 10.40 17.59 0.89
C GLY A 249 10.88 17.50 -0.56
N SER A 250 12.15 17.17 -0.72
CA SER A 250 12.67 16.64 -2.00
C SER A 250 12.37 15.15 -2.10
N ALA A 251 12.44 14.60 -3.32
CA ALA A 251 12.25 13.17 -3.55
C ALA A 251 13.23 12.31 -2.71
N GLU A 252 14.47 12.76 -2.59
CA GLU A 252 15.52 12.04 -1.86
C GLU A 252 15.30 12.11 -0.35
N GLY A 253 14.98 13.30 0.19
CA GLY A 253 14.89 13.53 1.63
C GLY A 253 13.58 13.07 2.29
N LEU A 254 12.53 12.77 1.50
CA LEU A 254 11.24 12.31 2.02
C LEU A 254 11.36 10.96 2.73
N ARG A 255 12.08 10.01 2.13
CA ARG A 255 12.24 8.66 2.68
C ARG A 255 12.95 8.71 4.04
N ASP A 256 13.99 9.53 4.15
CA ASP A 256 14.72 9.73 5.41
C ASP A 256 13.83 10.36 6.48
N THR A 257 13.00 11.35 6.10
CA THR A 257 12.06 11.99 7.03
C THR A 257 11.01 11.00 7.54
N LEU A 258 10.46 10.15 6.66
CA LEU A 258 9.49 9.12 7.07
C LEU A 258 10.12 8.03 7.92
N ALA A 259 11.34 7.60 7.58
CA ALA A 259 12.10 6.65 8.39
C ALA A 259 12.41 7.23 9.78
N GLU A 260 12.75 8.52 9.85
CA GLU A 260 12.94 9.26 11.10
C GLU A 260 11.67 9.22 11.96
N ILE A 261 10.51 9.56 11.37
CA ILE A 261 9.21 9.53 12.05
C ILE A 261 8.90 8.12 12.58
N CYS A 262 9.02 7.09 11.74
CA CYS A 262 8.74 5.71 12.13
C CYS A 262 9.66 5.21 13.25
N ALA A 263 10.93 5.64 13.28
CA ALA A 263 11.92 5.17 14.25
C ALA A 263 11.87 5.91 15.59
N GLN A 264 11.49 7.19 15.60
CA GLN A 264 11.60 8.04 16.79
C GLN A 264 10.28 8.27 17.52
N THR A 265 9.17 7.95 16.87
CA THR A 265 7.84 8.02 17.48
C THR A 265 7.64 6.82 18.39
N ALA A 266 7.62 7.06 19.71
CA ALA A 266 7.47 5.99 20.69
C ALA A 266 6.01 5.59 20.89
N VAL A 267 5.79 4.31 21.17
CA VAL A 267 4.48 3.79 21.60
C VAL A 267 4.54 3.62 23.11
N LEU A 268 3.67 4.33 23.82
CA LEU A 268 3.62 4.32 25.28
C LEU A 268 2.39 3.54 25.74
N GLU A 269 2.56 2.72 26.78
CA GLU A 269 1.43 2.17 27.54
C GLU A 269 0.94 3.23 28.53
N LEU A 270 -0.36 3.53 28.52
CA LEU A 270 -0.97 4.39 29.54
C LEU A 270 -1.05 3.58 30.83
N VAL A 271 -0.35 4.05 31.85
CA VAL A 271 -0.36 3.51 33.22
C VAL A 271 -1.67 3.85 33.92
#